data_AF-A0A0C7N999-F1
#
_entry.id   AF-A0A0C7N999-F1
#
_cell.length_a   1.000
_cell.length_b   1.000
_cell.length_c   1.000
_cell.angle_alpha   90.00
_cell.angle_beta   90.00
_cell.angle_gamma   90.00
#
_symmetry.space_group_name_H-M   'P 1'
#
loop_
_entity.id
_entity.type
_entity.pdbx_description
1 polymer ?
#
loop_
_entity_poly.entity_id
_entity_poly.type
_entity_poly.pdbx_seq_one_letter_code
_entity_poly.pdbx_strand_id
1 'polypeptide(L)'
;MISPITRRLLRDWKRLWHQGSDRYFVRPQDANVRLWNFVLNCETAEVYGVFFCGGSDTEPVLVMRCFTPNACFPANQNVSLTHLAPLLLTQGLVGFMEQLCRMVDHTPGANDVRFTRTWNRTMIKDFKTHFPQLSTNFEPNSQDLSAVQLWADSKAKRAEMHTQTFGPHHGYLSPLSNTIACDNSSIQVKDTKRRKTAQTSPTVATHSESESDSDSDLHRKRKAANPRLFPHEPQE
;
A
#
# COMPACT_ATOMS: atom_id res chain seq x y z
N MET A 1 -1.22 2.41 -26.78
CA MET A 1 -2.49 1.78 -26.36
C MET A 1 -2.60 1.88 -24.84
N ILE A 2 -3.73 2.35 -24.29
CA ILE A 2 -3.92 2.42 -22.83
C ILE A 2 -4.22 1.02 -22.30
N SER A 3 -3.60 0.63 -21.18
CA SER A 3 -3.81 -0.70 -20.61
C SER A 3 -5.23 -0.86 -20.03
N PRO A 4 -5.86 -2.04 -20.10
CA PRO A 4 -7.08 -2.39 -19.40
C PRO A 4 -7.16 -1.88 -17.95
N ILE A 5 -6.09 -2.07 -17.16
CA ILE A 5 -6.08 -1.59 -15.77
C ILE A 5 -6.15 -0.06 -15.70
N THR A 6 -5.39 0.65 -16.53
CA THR A 6 -5.43 2.12 -16.59
C THR A 6 -6.81 2.62 -17.01
N ARG A 7 -7.46 1.97 -17.98
CA ARG A 7 -8.84 2.29 -18.39
C ARG A 7 -9.83 2.11 -17.24
N ARG A 8 -9.70 1.03 -16.47
CA ARG A 8 -10.53 0.80 -15.29
C ARG A 8 -10.32 1.91 -14.24
N LEU A 9 -9.08 2.22 -13.90
CA LEU A 9 -8.76 3.27 -12.92
C LEU A 9 -9.36 4.63 -13.32
N LEU A 10 -9.22 5.02 -14.59
CA LEU A 10 -9.81 6.26 -15.10
C LEU A 10 -11.34 6.26 -15.05
N ARG A 11 -11.98 5.13 -15.36
CA ARG A 11 -13.43 4.99 -15.26
C ARG A 11 -13.90 5.09 -13.81
N ASP A 12 -13.23 4.39 -12.90
CA ASP A 12 -13.58 4.37 -11.48
C ASP A 12 -13.33 5.75 -10.85
N TRP A 13 -12.26 6.44 -11.23
CA TRP A 13 -11.99 7.82 -10.85
C TRP A 13 -13.08 8.80 -11.31
N LYS A 14 -13.51 8.72 -12.58
CA LYS A 14 -14.61 9.57 -13.09
C LYS A 14 -15.90 9.34 -12.28
N ARG A 15 -16.20 8.09 -11.90
CA ARG A 15 -17.36 7.78 -11.06
C ARG A 15 -17.22 8.40 -9.68
N LEU A 16 -16.08 8.24 -9.03
CA LEU A 16 -15.78 8.84 -7.72
C LEU A 16 -15.88 10.37 -7.75
N TRP A 17 -15.39 11.01 -8.81
CA TRP A 17 -15.46 12.45 -8.98
C TRP A 17 -16.91 12.97 -8.99
N HIS A 18 -17.83 12.22 -9.62
CA HIS A 18 -19.24 12.60 -9.68
C HIS A 18 -20.02 12.24 -8.42
N GLN A 19 -19.69 11.12 -7.76
CA GLN A 19 -20.38 10.67 -6.55
C GLN A 19 -19.96 11.46 -5.31
N GLY A 20 -18.74 11.98 -5.30
CA GLY A 20 -18.14 12.57 -4.10
C GLY A 20 -17.70 11.49 -3.11
N SER A 21 -16.64 11.77 -2.36
CA SER A 21 -16.19 10.99 -1.22
C SER A 21 -15.52 11.93 -0.24
N ASP A 22 -15.89 11.86 1.03
CA ASP A 22 -15.27 12.66 2.08
C ASP A 22 -14.05 11.97 2.70
N ARG A 23 -13.90 10.64 2.48
CA ARG A 23 -12.81 9.84 3.05
C ARG A 23 -11.56 9.79 2.19
N TYR A 24 -11.69 9.92 0.88
CA TYR A 24 -10.52 9.88 0.01
C TYR A 24 -10.75 10.64 -1.30
N PHE A 25 -9.67 11.27 -1.76
CA PHE A 25 -9.63 12.05 -2.99
C PHE A 25 -8.52 11.50 -3.85
N VAL A 26 -8.79 11.28 -5.13
CA VAL A 26 -7.82 10.70 -6.05
C VAL A 26 -7.87 11.46 -7.36
N ARG A 27 -6.70 11.68 -7.98
CA ARG A 27 -6.60 12.33 -9.29
C ARG A 27 -5.40 11.79 -10.07
N PRO A 28 -5.57 11.39 -11.35
CA PRO A 28 -4.42 11.04 -12.19
C PRO A 28 -3.58 12.30 -12.46
N GLN A 29 -2.27 12.13 -12.63
CA GLN A 29 -1.41 13.23 -13.08
C GLN A 29 -1.57 13.45 -14.59
N ASP A 30 -1.66 14.72 -14.99
CA ASP A 30 -1.87 15.10 -16.39
C ASP A 30 -0.72 14.62 -17.30
N ALA A 31 0.52 14.65 -16.80
CA ALA A 31 1.70 14.23 -17.54
C ALA A 31 1.89 12.70 -17.59
N ASN A 32 1.29 11.95 -16.66
CA ASN A 32 1.48 10.51 -16.58
C ASN A 32 0.30 9.82 -15.88
N VAL A 33 -0.55 9.17 -16.67
CA VAL A 33 -1.75 8.44 -16.20
C VAL A 33 -1.44 7.19 -15.36
N ARG A 34 -0.18 6.81 -15.21
CA ARG A 34 0.26 5.77 -14.27
C ARG A 34 0.54 6.33 -12.87
N LEU A 35 0.69 7.64 -12.74
CA LEU A 35 0.89 8.34 -11.47
C LEU A 35 -0.41 8.99 -11.03
N TRP A 36 -0.73 8.78 -9.76
CA TRP A 36 -2.00 9.19 -9.17
C TRP A 36 -1.73 9.90 -7.87
N ASN A 37 -2.15 11.16 -7.78
CA ASN A 37 -2.18 11.90 -6.52
C ASN A 37 -3.38 11.39 -5.70
N PHE A 38 -3.19 11.25 -4.40
CA PHE A 38 -4.27 10.88 -3.50
C PHE A 38 -4.20 11.63 -2.17
N VAL A 39 -5.36 11.76 -1.54
CA VAL A 39 -5.52 12.17 -0.14
C VAL A 39 -6.42 11.14 0.54
N LEU A 40 -5.97 10.61 1.68
CA LEU A 40 -6.79 9.85 2.62
C LEU A 40 -7.19 10.80 3.75
N ASN A 41 -8.46 11.14 3.86
CA ASN A 41 -9.01 11.93 4.96
C ASN A 41 -9.62 10.97 5.98
N CYS A 42 -8.72 10.32 6.71
CA CYS A 42 -9.03 9.34 7.74
C CYS A 42 -9.38 10.03 9.07
N GLU A 43 -9.91 9.29 10.04
CA GLU A 43 -10.26 9.86 11.35
C GLU A 43 -9.01 10.32 12.10
N THR A 44 -7.93 9.55 11.97
CA THR A 44 -6.68 9.78 12.68
C THR A 44 -5.73 10.72 11.95
N ALA A 45 -5.83 10.87 10.63
CA ALA A 45 -4.88 11.67 9.84
C ALA A 45 -5.41 12.03 8.45
N GLU A 46 -4.94 13.16 7.92
CA GLU A 46 -5.07 13.48 6.49
C GLU A 46 -3.76 13.19 5.76
N VAL A 47 -3.69 12.07 5.03
CA VAL A 47 -2.46 11.60 4.36
C VAL A 47 -2.50 11.92 2.87
N TYR A 48 -1.59 12.77 2.42
CA TYR A 48 -1.35 13.08 1.00
C TYR A 48 -0.14 12.31 0.46
N GLY A 49 -0.28 11.79 -0.75
CA GLY A 49 0.77 11.03 -1.42
C GLY A 49 0.53 10.86 -2.90
N VAL A 50 1.43 10.10 -3.52
CA VAL A 50 1.28 9.60 -4.89
C VAL A 50 1.40 8.09 -4.91
N PHE A 51 0.67 7.43 -5.79
CA PHE A 51 0.94 6.04 -6.15
C PHE A 51 1.15 5.89 -7.65
N PHE A 52 2.05 4.99 -7.98
CA PHE A 52 2.31 4.48 -9.31
C PHE A 52 1.59 3.15 -9.50
N CYS A 53 0.89 3.01 -10.63
CA CYS A 53 0.34 1.75 -11.09
C CYS A 53 0.89 1.44 -12.48
N GLY A 54 1.71 0.38 -12.57
CA GLY A 54 2.29 -0.11 -13.82
C GLY A 54 2.36 -1.63 -13.83
N GLY A 55 3.29 -2.19 -14.62
CA GLY A 55 3.38 -3.64 -14.80
C GLY A 55 2.42 -4.16 -15.87
N SER A 56 2.07 -5.44 -15.78
CA SER A 56 1.11 -6.09 -16.68
C SER A 56 -0.32 -5.91 -16.15
N ASP A 57 -1.32 -6.15 -16.99
CA ASP A 57 -2.73 -6.07 -16.57
C ASP A 57 -3.14 -7.15 -15.55
N THR A 58 -2.39 -8.25 -15.50
CA THR A 58 -2.64 -9.37 -14.58
C THR A 58 -1.79 -9.29 -13.31
N GLU A 59 -0.63 -8.64 -13.38
CA GLU A 59 0.32 -8.49 -12.28
C GLU A 59 0.79 -7.04 -12.19
N PRO A 60 -0.09 -6.13 -11.72
CA PRO A 60 0.26 -4.73 -11.64
C PRO A 60 1.24 -4.49 -10.49
N VAL A 61 2.24 -3.66 -10.75
CA VAL A 61 3.19 -3.18 -9.75
C VAL A 61 2.63 -1.89 -9.15
N LEU A 62 2.53 -1.86 -7.82
CA LEU A 62 2.03 -0.72 -7.06
C LEU A 62 3.12 -0.19 -6.14
N VAL A 63 3.48 1.08 -6.34
CA VAL A 63 4.46 1.77 -5.50
C VAL A 63 3.85 3.09 -5.05
N MET A 64 3.86 3.35 -3.76
CA MET A 64 3.33 4.55 -3.14
C MET A 64 4.45 5.38 -2.53
N ARG A 65 4.28 6.70 -2.51
CA ARG A 65 5.10 7.61 -1.71
C ARG A 65 4.18 8.55 -0.97
N CYS A 66 4.23 8.50 0.35
CA CYS A 66 3.52 9.44 1.22
C CYS A 66 4.38 10.68 1.45
N PHE A 67 3.78 11.86 1.39
CA PHE A 67 4.46 13.12 1.68
C PHE A 67 4.11 13.65 3.07
N THR A 68 2.95 13.28 3.59
CA THR A 68 2.53 13.63 4.95
C THR A 68 3.17 12.70 5.98
N PRO A 69 3.77 13.25 7.05
CA PRO A 69 4.14 12.47 8.23
C PRO A 69 2.93 11.76 8.82
N ASN A 70 3.01 10.45 8.96
CA ASN A 70 1.96 9.62 9.56
C ASN A 70 2.60 8.35 10.18
N ALA A 71 1.85 7.62 10.99
CA ALA A 71 2.34 6.44 11.68
C ALA A 71 2.37 5.18 10.79
N CYS A 72 1.53 5.14 9.75
CA CYS A 72 1.33 3.96 8.90
C CYS A 72 2.39 3.82 7.80
N PHE A 73 2.73 4.93 7.15
CA PHE A 73 3.60 4.96 5.98
C PHE A 73 4.77 5.91 6.20
N PRO A 74 6.01 5.48 5.93
CA PRO A 74 7.17 6.33 6.06
C PRO A 74 7.11 7.51 5.07
N ALA A 75 7.14 8.73 5.60
CA ALA A 75 7.11 9.92 4.77
C ALA A 75 8.37 10.04 3.90
N ASN A 76 8.16 10.47 2.65
CA ASN A 76 9.16 10.67 1.61
C ASN A 76 9.94 9.41 1.19
N GLN A 77 9.42 8.22 1.47
CA GLN A 77 10.01 6.95 1.05
C GLN A 77 9.07 6.21 0.10
N ASN A 78 9.64 5.39 -0.77
CA ASN A 78 8.86 4.54 -1.66
C ASN A 78 8.42 3.30 -0.88
N VAL A 79 7.14 2.98 -1.00
CA VAL A 79 6.47 1.88 -0.32
C VAL A 79 5.87 0.97 -1.39
N SER A 80 6.31 -0.28 -1.43
CA SER A 80 5.72 -1.30 -2.30
C SER A 80 4.37 -1.74 -1.73
N LEU A 81 3.32 -1.50 -2.50
CA LEU A 81 1.95 -1.95 -2.24
C LEU A 81 1.53 -3.05 -3.23
N THR A 82 2.48 -3.65 -3.95
CA THR A 82 2.18 -4.68 -4.95
C THR A 82 1.44 -5.88 -4.36
N HIS A 83 1.60 -6.17 -3.06
CA HIS A 83 0.80 -7.18 -2.36
C HIS A 83 -0.70 -6.84 -2.29
N LEU A 84 -1.09 -5.58 -2.48
CA LEU A 84 -2.48 -5.11 -2.58
C LEU A 84 -3.01 -5.10 -4.03
N ALA A 85 -2.20 -5.50 -5.02
CA ALA A 85 -2.63 -5.61 -6.42
C ALA A 85 -3.93 -6.42 -6.61
N PRO A 86 -4.15 -7.55 -5.90
CA PRO A 86 -5.41 -8.29 -6.02
C PRO A 86 -6.65 -7.46 -5.67
N LEU A 87 -6.56 -6.54 -4.71
CA LEU A 87 -7.67 -5.64 -4.37
C LEU A 87 -7.98 -4.67 -5.51
N LEU A 88 -6.95 -4.11 -6.15
CA LEU A 88 -7.12 -3.25 -7.31
C LEU A 88 -7.76 -4.00 -8.49
N LEU A 89 -7.38 -5.26 -8.69
CA LEU A 89 -7.91 -6.11 -9.76
C LEU A 89 -9.32 -6.63 -9.49
N THR A 90 -9.71 -6.84 -8.24
CA THR A 90 -11.05 -7.33 -7.88
C THR A 90 -12.01 -6.18 -7.61
N GLN A 91 -11.66 -5.27 -6.70
CA GLN A 91 -12.52 -4.21 -6.19
C GLN A 91 -12.29 -2.84 -6.85
N GLY A 92 -11.22 -2.69 -7.65
CA GLY A 92 -10.95 -1.46 -8.38
C GLY A 92 -10.36 -0.37 -7.49
N LEU A 93 -10.42 0.87 -7.98
CA LEU A 93 -9.83 2.01 -7.28
C LEU A 93 -10.49 2.23 -5.90
N VAL A 94 -11.81 2.07 -5.82
CA VAL A 94 -12.60 2.27 -4.59
C VAL A 94 -12.11 1.34 -3.46
N GLY A 95 -12.10 0.02 -3.69
CA GLY A 95 -11.68 -0.94 -2.67
C GLY A 95 -10.21 -0.80 -2.28
N PHE A 96 -9.35 -0.43 -3.24
CA PHE A 96 -7.96 -0.12 -2.95
C PHE A 96 -7.83 1.09 -2.00
N MET A 97 -8.52 2.20 -2.28
CA MET A 97 -8.48 3.39 -1.42
C MET A 97 -9.06 3.13 -0.03
N GLU A 98 -10.17 2.39 0.05
CA GLU A 98 -10.75 2.00 1.35
C GLU A 98 -9.77 1.18 2.19
N GLN A 99 -9.05 0.23 1.57
CA GLN A 99 -8.06 -0.56 2.30
C GLN A 99 -6.93 0.33 2.84
N LEU A 100 -6.45 1.30 2.06
CA LEU A 100 -5.44 2.24 2.55
C LEU A 100 -5.96 3.08 3.71
N CYS A 101 -7.19 3.57 3.64
CA CYS A 101 -7.82 4.27 4.76
C CYS A 101 -7.86 3.40 6.02
N ARG A 102 -8.29 2.14 5.89
CA ARG A 102 -8.34 1.20 7.01
C ARG A 102 -6.96 0.98 7.63
N MET A 103 -5.91 0.84 6.81
CA MET A 103 -4.54 0.70 7.32
C MET A 103 -4.12 1.91 8.16
N VAL A 104 -4.45 3.13 7.72
CA VAL A 104 -4.15 4.37 8.46
C VAL A 104 -4.93 4.43 9.77
N ASP A 105 -6.24 4.14 9.74
CA ASP A 105 -7.10 4.19 10.92
C ASP A 105 -6.70 3.17 11.99
N HIS A 106 -6.19 2.00 11.60
CA HIS A 106 -5.79 0.92 12.52
C HIS A 106 -4.32 0.99 12.98
N THR A 107 -3.54 1.97 12.51
CA THR A 107 -2.14 2.10 12.93
C THR A 107 -2.05 2.92 14.23
N PRO A 108 -1.56 2.34 15.34
CA PRO A 108 -1.37 3.07 16.59
C PRO A 108 -0.24 4.10 16.44
N GLY A 109 -0.38 5.24 17.11
CA GLY A 109 0.58 6.36 17.03
C GLY A 109 0.09 7.54 16.18
N ALA A 110 -1.22 7.73 16.10
CA ALA A 110 -1.86 8.80 15.34
C ALA A 110 -1.19 10.16 15.57
N ASN A 111 -0.74 10.78 14.47
CA ASN A 111 -0.48 12.21 14.47
C ASN A 111 -1.82 12.92 14.57
N ASP A 112 -1.87 14.10 15.21
CA ASP A 112 -3.09 14.90 15.23
C ASP A 112 -3.57 15.17 13.78
N VAL A 113 -4.86 14.91 13.51
CA VAL A 113 -5.48 15.18 12.21
C VAL A 113 -5.32 16.66 11.81
N ARG A 114 -5.36 17.59 12.77
CA ARG A 114 -5.08 19.01 12.50
C ARG A 114 -3.63 19.23 12.09
N PHE A 115 -2.69 18.56 12.73
CA PHE A 115 -1.27 18.65 12.37
C PHE A 115 -1.04 18.17 10.93
N THR A 116 -1.59 17.01 10.56
CA THR A 116 -1.43 16.46 9.20
C THR A 116 -2.12 17.31 8.14
N ARG A 117 -3.31 17.85 8.43
CA ARG A 117 -3.97 18.84 7.56
C ARG A 117 -3.12 20.09 7.37
N THR A 118 -2.58 20.63 8.45
CA THR A 118 -1.73 21.82 8.40
C THR A 118 -0.47 21.56 7.58
N TRP A 119 0.19 20.43 7.83
CA TRP A 119 1.36 19.99 7.07
C TRP A 119 1.12 19.99 5.57
N ASN A 120 0.00 19.40 5.12
CA ASN A 120 -0.33 19.32 3.70
C ASN A 120 -0.50 20.70 3.05
N ARG A 121 -1.01 21.67 3.81
CA ARG A 121 -1.30 23.02 3.29
C ARG A 121 -0.11 23.97 3.35
N THR A 122 0.88 23.69 4.20
CA THR A 122 2.02 24.57 4.44
C THR A 122 3.32 24.03 3.85
N MET A 123 3.59 22.75 4.04
CA MET A 123 4.87 22.13 3.67
C MET A 123 4.88 21.55 2.26
N ILE A 124 3.70 21.21 1.73
CA ILE A 124 3.58 20.51 0.45
C ILE A 124 3.05 21.48 -0.61
N LYS A 125 3.96 22.01 -1.43
CA LYS A 125 3.65 23.05 -2.44
C LYS A 125 2.54 22.63 -3.41
N ASP A 126 2.60 21.39 -3.89
CA ASP A 126 1.69 20.91 -4.94
C ASP A 126 0.31 20.50 -4.42
N PHE A 127 0.12 20.38 -3.10
CA PHE A 127 -1.15 19.96 -2.52
C PHE A 127 -2.31 20.86 -2.95
N LYS A 128 -2.09 22.18 -2.90
CA LYS A 128 -3.09 23.19 -3.27
C LYS A 128 -3.45 23.14 -4.76
N THR A 129 -2.48 22.79 -5.61
CA THR A 129 -2.69 22.65 -7.05
C THR A 129 -3.53 21.42 -7.37
N HIS A 130 -3.27 20.29 -6.68
CA HIS A 130 -3.96 19.03 -6.96
C HIS A 130 -5.35 18.95 -6.31
N PHE A 131 -5.50 19.49 -5.09
CA PHE A 131 -6.71 19.41 -4.28
C PHE A 131 -7.11 20.78 -3.69
N PRO A 132 -7.41 21.79 -4.53
CA PRO A 132 -7.74 23.14 -4.07
C PRO A 132 -8.93 23.17 -3.12
N GLN A 133 -9.94 22.33 -3.34
CA GLN A 133 -11.13 22.21 -2.50
C GLN A 133 -10.81 21.79 -1.06
N LEU A 134 -9.78 20.95 -0.86
CA LEU A 134 -9.36 20.55 0.48
C LEU A 134 -8.55 21.66 1.15
N SER A 135 -7.81 22.44 0.37
CA SER A 135 -7.07 23.58 0.89
C SER A 135 -8.00 24.69 1.36
N THR A 136 -9.14 24.92 0.71
CA THR A 136 -10.10 25.97 1.10
C THR A 136 -10.92 25.61 2.33
N ASN A 137 -11.14 24.31 2.58
CA ASN A 137 -12.00 23.84 3.67
C ASN A 137 -11.32 23.82 5.05
N PHE A 138 -10.04 24.19 5.14
CA PHE A 138 -9.31 24.20 6.40
C PHE A 138 -8.28 25.33 6.40
N GLU A 139 -8.40 26.20 7.40
CA GLU A 139 -7.47 27.28 7.66
C GLU A 139 -6.62 26.95 8.90
N PRO A 140 -5.29 26.82 8.77
CA PRO A 140 -4.41 26.63 9.92
C PRO A 140 -4.38 27.87 10.81
N ASN A 141 -4.40 27.67 12.13
CA ASN A 141 -4.18 28.75 13.09
C ASN A 141 -2.68 28.87 13.45
N SER A 142 -2.32 29.89 14.24
CA SER A 142 -0.92 30.14 14.65
C SER A 142 -0.29 28.99 15.43
N GLN A 143 -1.08 28.28 16.25
CA GLN A 143 -0.60 27.13 17.02
C GLN A 143 -0.27 25.95 16.10
N ASP A 144 -1.13 25.65 15.12
CA ASP A 144 -0.90 24.57 14.16
C ASP A 144 0.38 24.81 13.36
N LEU A 145 0.59 26.06 12.90
CA LEU A 145 1.79 26.48 12.17
C LEU A 145 3.05 26.28 13.02
N SER A 146 2.99 26.68 14.30
CA SER A 146 4.11 26.50 15.22
C SER A 146 4.46 25.03 15.46
N ALA A 147 3.46 24.16 15.56
CA ALA A 147 3.65 22.73 15.73
C ALA A 147 4.31 22.07 14.51
N VAL A 148 3.86 22.44 13.30
CA VAL A 148 4.48 21.99 12.05
C VAL A 148 5.92 22.47 11.93
N GLN A 149 6.20 23.74 12.26
CA GLN A 149 7.55 24.29 12.20
C GLN A 149 8.49 23.58 13.19
N LEU A 150 8.06 23.40 14.44
CA LEU A 150 8.84 22.70 15.47
C LEU A 150 9.18 21.27 15.04
N TRP A 151 8.22 20.56 14.43
CA TRP A 151 8.45 19.22 13.92
C TRP A 151 9.44 19.22 12.76
N ALA A 152 9.29 20.14 11.81
CA ALA A 152 10.18 20.27 10.65
C ALA A 152 11.62 20.54 11.10
N ASP A 153 11.81 21.47 12.04
CA ASP A 153 13.12 21.82 12.59
C ASP A 153 13.75 20.63 13.35
N SER A 154 12.96 19.88 14.12
CA SER A 154 13.43 18.69 14.82
C SER A 154 13.95 17.61 13.85
N LYS A 155 13.25 17.42 12.73
CA LYS A 155 13.65 16.49 11.67
C LYS A 155 14.90 16.95 10.93
N ALA A 156 15.02 18.24 10.64
CA ALA A 156 16.21 18.81 10.00
C ALA A 156 17.46 18.58 10.86
N LYS A 157 17.37 18.86 12.17
CA LYS A 157 18.47 18.62 13.13
C LYS A 157 18.90 17.16 13.17
N ARG A 158 17.96 16.21 13.15
CA ARG A 158 18.29 14.77 13.12
C ARG A 158 18.97 14.33 11.83
N ALA A 159 18.58 14.92 10.69
CA ALA A 159 19.20 14.61 9.40
C ALA A 159 20.66 15.09 9.36
N GLU A 160 20.94 16.30 9.83
CA GLU A 160 22.29 16.87 9.89
C GLU A 160 23.26 16.00 10.70
N MET A 161 22.82 15.49 11.86
CA MET A 161 23.63 14.60 12.69
C MET A 161 23.99 13.28 12.00
N HIS A 162 23.15 12.78 11.09
CA HIS A 162 23.40 11.50 10.41
C HIS A 162 24.34 11.64 9.21
N THR A 163 24.35 12.81 8.55
CA THR A 163 25.26 13.11 7.44
C THR A 163 26.72 13.27 7.83
N GLN A 164 27.06 13.44 9.12
CA GLN A 164 28.45 13.64 9.54
C GLN A 164 29.27 12.35 9.71
N THR A 165 28.70 11.15 9.49
CA THR A 165 29.39 9.89 9.85
C THR A 165 29.73 8.94 8.70
N PHE A 166 29.38 9.22 7.44
CA PHE A 166 29.68 8.28 6.35
C PHE A 166 30.29 8.96 5.12
N GLY A 167 31.54 8.58 4.82
CA GLY A 167 32.29 8.97 3.64
C GLY A 167 31.69 8.43 2.33
N PRO A 168 32.26 8.83 1.18
CA PRO A 168 31.64 8.63 -0.12
C PRO A 168 31.82 7.18 -0.59
N HIS A 169 30.73 6.42 -0.64
CA HIS A 169 30.66 5.21 -1.44
C HIS A 169 29.86 5.48 -2.73
N HIS A 170 30.59 5.64 -3.82
CA HIS A 170 30.08 5.47 -5.18
C HIS A 170 29.74 4.01 -5.44
N GLY A 171 28.57 3.75 -6.03
CA GLY A 171 28.22 2.43 -6.56
C GLY A 171 26.73 2.23 -6.79
N TYR A 172 26.24 2.64 -7.97
CA TYR A 172 25.07 2.11 -8.67
C TYR A 172 23.98 1.42 -7.82
N LEU A 173 23.14 2.21 -7.14
CA LEU A 173 21.87 1.70 -6.62
C LEU A 173 20.75 2.08 -7.59
N SER A 174 20.16 1.04 -8.18
CA SER A 174 18.94 1.09 -8.99
C SER A 174 17.86 1.96 -8.30
N PRO A 175 17.05 2.75 -9.02
CA PRO A 175 16.03 3.63 -8.42
C PRO A 175 14.98 2.92 -7.56
N LEU A 176 14.97 1.58 -7.58
CA LEU A 176 14.16 0.70 -6.74
C LEU A 176 14.78 0.38 -5.37
N SER A 177 16.05 0.72 -5.13
CA SER A 177 16.80 0.34 -3.91
C SER A 177 16.26 0.96 -2.61
N ASN A 178 15.38 1.97 -2.70
CA ASN A 178 14.79 2.64 -1.54
C ASN A 178 13.29 2.29 -1.37
N THR A 179 12.86 1.13 -1.87
CA THR A 179 11.47 0.67 -1.78
C THR A 179 11.29 -0.26 -0.58
N ILE A 180 10.43 0.10 0.36
CA ILE A 180 10.10 -0.69 1.55
C ILE A 180 8.80 -1.46 1.29
N ALA A 181 8.73 -2.75 1.62
CA ALA A 181 7.47 -3.48 1.58
C ALA A 181 6.64 -3.14 2.83
N CYS A 182 5.35 -2.85 2.65
CA CYS A 182 4.41 -2.77 3.78
C CYS A 182 3.85 -4.17 4.08
N ASP A 183 4.66 -5.07 4.60
CA ASP A 183 4.17 -6.30 5.23
C ASP A 183 3.79 -5.97 6.68
N ASN A 184 2.49 -5.86 6.95
CA ASN A 184 2.01 -5.60 8.31
C ASN A 184 2.20 -6.87 9.16
N SER A 185 3.44 -7.12 9.61
CA SER A 185 3.74 -8.08 10.66
C SER A 185 3.96 -7.30 11.96
N SER A 186 2.94 -7.34 12.80
CA SER A 186 3.04 -6.95 14.20
C SER A 186 4.02 -7.88 14.92
N ILE A 187 5.33 -7.63 14.88
CA ILE A 187 6.30 -8.29 15.77
C ILE A 187 7.47 -7.34 16.05
N GLN A 188 7.76 -7.16 17.35
CA GLN A 188 9.04 -6.69 17.85
C GLN A 188 10.18 -7.55 17.25
N VAL A 189 10.89 -7.06 16.24
CA VAL A 189 12.13 -7.71 15.82
C VAL A 189 13.27 -7.05 16.57
N LYS A 190 13.55 -7.61 17.76
CA LYS A 190 14.88 -7.55 18.35
C LYS A 190 15.86 -8.06 17.29
N ASP A 191 16.86 -7.26 17.00
CA ASP A 191 18.04 -7.61 16.22
C ASP A 191 18.54 -9.02 16.60
N THR A 192 18.31 -9.98 15.70
CA THR A 192 19.05 -11.24 15.72
C THR A 192 19.91 -11.29 14.47
N LYS A 193 21.12 -10.75 14.63
CA LYS A 193 22.26 -11.02 13.75
C LYS A 193 22.42 -12.53 13.62
N ARG A 194 21.95 -13.08 12.49
CA ARG A 194 22.20 -14.46 12.08
C ARG A 194 23.68 -14.59 11.72
N ARG A 195 24.51 -14.86 12.74
CA ARG A 195 25.90 -15.28 12.55
C ARG A 195 25.89 -16.68 11.94
N LYS A 196 26.52 -16.78 10.77
CA LYS A 196 26.80 -18.00 10.04
C LYS A 196 27.95 -18.71 10.76
N THR A 197 27.71 -19.88 11.34
CA THR A 197 28.76 -20.80 11.79
C THR A 197 28.57 -22.13 11.07
N ALA A 198 29.60 -22.50 10.31
CA ALA A 198 29.78 -23.82 9.74
C ALA A 198 30.64 -24.67 10.69
N GLN A 199 30.64 -25.99 10.44
CA GLN A 199 31.44 -27.07 11.07
C GLN A 199 30.84 -27.60 12.39
N THR A 200 30.71 -28.91 12.66
CA THR A 200 31.12 -30.18 12.04
C THR A 200 30.44 -31.29 12.86
N SER A 201 29.85 -32.31 12.22
CA SER A 201 29.37 -33.56 12.86
C SER A 201 30.58 -34.46 13.27
N PRO A 202 30.49 -35.56 14.06
CA PRO A 202 29.45 -36.61 13.97
C PRO A 202 29.04 -37.40 15.26
N THR A 203 27.95 -38.18 15.08
CA THR A 203 27.56 -39.47 15.73
C THR A 203 27.24 -39.54 17.24
N VAL A 204 26.03 -40.01 17.60
CA VAL A 204 25.70 -41.40 17.97
C VAL A 204 24.17 -41.54 18.16
N ALA A 205 23.65 -42.72 17.81
CA ALA A 205 22.26 -43.14 17.72
C ALA A 205 21.49 -43.25 19.05
N THR A 206 20.16 -43.11 18.98
CA THR A 206 19.25 -43.93 19.80
C THR A 206 17.92 -44.11 19.08
N HIS A 207 17.58 -45.39 18.86
CA HIS A 207 16.31 -45.92 18.41
C HIS A 207 15.14 -45.43 19.28
N SER A 208 14.01 -45.08 18.67
CA SER A 208 12.68 -45.38 19.19
C SER A 208 11.70 -45.38 18.01
N GLU A 209 11.28 -46.58 17.63
CA GLU A 209 10.23 -46.86 16.65
C GLU A 209 8.87 -46.42 17.21
N SER A 210 8.04 -45.82 16.37
CA SER A 210 6.58 -45.87 16.48
C SER A 210 5.98 -45.43 15.15
N GLU A 211 5.79 -46.43 14.31
CA GLU A 211 4.94 -46.41 13.12
C GLU A 211 3.49 -46.18 13.55
N SER A 212 2.78 -45.30 12.87
CA SER A 212 1.32 -45.36 12.77
C SER A 212 0.89 -44.73 11.45
N ASP A 213 1.00 -45.56 10.40
CA ASP A 213 0.20 -45.44 9.20
C ASP A 213 -1.28 -45.60 9.56
N SER A 214 -2.13 -44.72 9.04
CA SER A 214 -3.56 -44.97 8.91
C SER A 214 -4.05 -44.30 7.64
N ASP A 215 -3.76 -45.02 6.57
CA ASP A 215 -4.35 -44.93 5.25
C ASP A 215 -5.85 -45.29 5.33
N SER A 216 -6.71 -44.48 4.73
CA SER A 216 -8.11 -44.86 4.47
C SER A 216 -8.58 -44.26 3.15
N ASP A 217 -8.01 -44.79 2.08
CA ASP A 217 -8.63 -44.82 0.76
C ASP A 217 -9.74 -45.89 0.72
N LEU A 218 -10.99 -45.48 0.48
CA LEU A 218 -12.04 -46.37 -0.04
C LEU A 218 -12.82 -45.72 -1.18
N HIS A 219 -12.47 -46.18 -2.39
CA HIS A 219 -13.24 -46.09 -3.63
C HIS A 219 -14.70 -46.56 -3.50
N ARG A 220 -15.63 -45.90 -4.23
CA ARG A 220 -16.48 -46.62 -5.22
C ARG A 220 -17.22 -45.75 -6.25
N LYS A 221 -16.82 -45.99 -7.51
CA LYS A 221 -17.60 -46.20 -8.76
C LYS A 221 -18.57 -45.15 -9.35
N ARG A 222 -18.17 -44.74 -10.56
CA ARG A 222 -18.94 -44.36 -11.75
C ARG A 222 -20.08 -45.33 -12.14
N LYS A 223 -21.19 -44.78 -12.68
CA LYS A 223 -21.84 -45.05 -13.99
C LYS A 223 -23.14 -44.22 -14.06
N ALA A 224 -23.27 -43.22 -14.93
CA ALA A 224 -23.64 -43.28 -16.35
C ALA A 224 -25.04 -43.91 -16.63
N ALA A 225 -26.03 -43.06 -16.93
CA ALA A 225 -27.12 -43.35 -17.85
C ALA A 225 -27.79 -42.03 -18.30
N ASN A 226 -27.44 -41.60 -19.51
CA ASN A 226 -28.28 -40.78 -20.37
C ASN A 226 -28.99 -41.76 -21.33
N PRO A 227 -30.27 -41.57 -21.67
CA PRO A 227 -30.52 -41.31 -23.09
C PRO A 227 -31.68 -40.35 -23.43
N ARG A 228 -31.43 -39.57 -24.48
CA ARG A 228 -32.32 -39.14 -25.60
C ARG A 228 -33.30 -37.98 -25.31
N LEU A 229 -33.08 -36.79 -25.88
CA LEU A 229 -33.41 -36.34 -27.26
C LEU A 229 -34.90 -35.98 -27.47
N PHE A 230 -35.20 -34.68 -27.27
CA PHE A 230 -36.06 -33.70 -27.98
C PHE A 230 -37.07 -34.16 -29.07
N PRO A 231 -38.00 -33.28 -29.54
CA PRO A 231 -39.03 -32.49 -28.84
C PRO A 231 -40.39 -32.55 -29.57
N HIS A 232 -41.44 -31.91 -29.04
CA HIS A 232 -42.60 -31.52 -29.85
C HIS A 232 -43.10 -30.14 -29.41
N GLU A 233 -42.98 -29.16 -30.30
CA GLU A 233 -43.81 -27.95 -30.30
C GLU A 233 -45.25 -28.31 -30.69
N PRO A 234 -46.19 -27.42 -30.39
CA PRO A 234 -47.16 -27.04 -31.41
C PRO A 234 -47.31 -25.52 -31.56
N GLN A 235 -47.32 -25.07 -32.81
CA GLN A 235 -47.99 -23.86 -33.26
C GLN A 235 -49.46 -24.21 -33.56
N GLU A 236 -50.40 -23.51 -32.94
CA GLU A 236 -51.32 -22.53 -33.55
C GLU A 236 -52.03 -21.75 -32.43
#